data_AF-A0A7J4KIS4-F1
#
_entry.id   AF-A0A7J4KIS4-F1
#
_cell.length_a   1.000
_cell.length_b   1.000
_cell.length_c   1.000
_cell.angle_alpha   90.00
_cell.angle_beta   90.00
_cell.angle_gamma   90.00
#
_symmetry.space_group_name_H-M   'P 1'
#
loop_
_entity.id
_entity.type
_entity.pdbx_description
1 polymer ?
#
loop_
_entity_poly.entity_id
_entity_poly.type
_entity_poly.pdbx_seq_one_letter_code
_entity_poly.pdbx_strand_id
1 'polypeptide(L)'
;MQAGFTVAGVSIKTIMVIDEEVDFLNQVKTVLEKENVEVVTVRNSREALERLEEDNEETFDLILVNTRMPGSVLTNALFSMRPALKKLPAGIENFLQRPFTREELVEFVKEKIKQQ
;
A
#
# COMPACT_ATOMS: atom_id res chain seq x y z
N MET A 1 11.51 -21.11 2.91
CA MET A 1 10.45 -20.11 3.19
C MET A 1 11.16 -18.77 3.25
N GLN A 2 11.04 -17.96 2.19
CA GLN A 2 11.70 -16.65 2.14
C GLN A 2 10.81 -15.65 2.90
N ALA A 3 11.42 -14.88 3.80
CA ALA A 3 10.72 -13.89 4.59
C ALA A 3 10.15 -12.80 3.66
N GLY A 4 8.94 -12.32 3.97
CA GLY A 4 8.36 -11.11 3.36
C GLY A 4 9.30 -9.91 3.53
N PHE A 5 8.90 -8.71 3.07
CA PHE A 5 9.73 -7.52 3.26
C PHE A 5 10.16 -7.39 4.73
N THR A 6 11.45 -7.63 4.98
CA THR A 6 12.03 -7.61 6.32
C THR A 6 13.15 -6.60 6.32
N VAL A 7 12.96 -5.50 7.06
CA VAL A 7 13.97 -4.47 7.21
C VAL A 7 14.16 -4.18 8.69
N ALA A 8 15.41 -4.25 9.17
CA ALA A 8 15.77 -4.02 10.57
C ALA A 8 14.95 -4.85 11.60
N GLY A 9 14.51 -6.06 11.23
CA GLY A 9 13.75 -6.96 12.10
C GLY A 9 12.23 -6.77 12.09
N VAL A 10 11.72 -5.78 11.35
CA VAL A 10 10.28 -5.55 11.11
C VAL A 10 9.87 -6.24 9.82
N SER A 11 8.82 -7.07 9.87
CA SER A 11 8.30 -7.81 8.71
C SER A 11 6.90 -7.35 8.33
N ILE A 12 6.67 -7.03 7.06
CA ILE A 12 5.32 -6.91 6.50
C ILE A 12 4.89 -8.26 5.92
N LYS A 13 3.66 -8.67 6.24
CA LYS A 13 3.04 -9.89 5.75
C LYS A 13 1.91 -9.58 4.77
N THR A 14 1.12 -8.54 5.00
CA THR A 14 -0.08 -8.28 4.21
C THR A 14 -0.24 -6.80 3.87
N ILE A 15 -0.43 -6.50 2.58
CA ILE A 15 -0.67 -5.15 2.05
C ILE A 15 -2.03 -5.11 1.36
N MET A 16 -2.85 -4.11 1.68
CA MET A 16 -4.06 -3.80 0.90
C MET A 16 -3.78 -2.72 -0.15
N VAL A 17 -4.30 -2.86 -1.36
CA VAL A 17 -4.17 -1.88 -2.45
C VAL A 17 -5.55 -1.49 -2.96
N ILE A 18 -5.83 -0.18 -3.02
CA ILE A 18 -7.11 0.41 -3.43
C ILE A 18 -6.93 1.21 -4.73
N ASP A 19 -7.51 0.74 -5.83
CA ASP A 19 -7.54 1.42 -7.12
C ASP A 19 -8.72 0.92 -7.98
N GLU A 20 -9.35 1.81 -8.76
CA GLU A 20 -10.42 1.43 -9.67
C GLU A 20 -9.93 0.63 -10.90
N GLU A 21 -8.65 0.81 -11.27
CA GLU A 21 -8.02 0.18 -12.43
C GLU A 21 -7.51 -1.24 -12.11
N VAL A 22 -8.21 -2.24 -12.64
CA VAL A 22 -7.90 -3.66 -12.43
C VAL A 22 -6.50 -4.04 -12.94
N ASP A 23 -6.09 -3.52 -14.09
CA ASP A 23 -4.77 -3.79 -14.65
C ASP A 23 -3.64 -3.24 -13.78
N PHE A 24 -3.88 -2.10 -13.11
CA PHE A 24 -2.93 -1.55 -12.16
C PHE A 24 -2.85 -2.40 -10.89
N LEU A 25 -3.99 -2.82 -10.34
CA LEU A 25 -4.04 -3.72 -9.18
C LEU A 25 -3.27 -5.01 -9.44
N ASN A 26 -3.48 -5.63 -10.61
CA ASN A 26 -2.78 -6.85 -11.02
C ASN A 26 -1.27 -6.65 -11.14
N GLN A 27 -0.83 -5.50 -11.66
CA GLN A 27 0.58 -5.16 -11.77
C GLN A 27 1.23 -4.99 -10.40
N VAL A 28 0.63 -4.19 -9.50
CA VAL A 28 1.13 -3.97 -8.14
C VAL A 28 1.19 -5.29 -7.38
N LYS A 29 0.13 -6.08 -7.43
CA LYS A 29 0.06 -7.42 -6.83
C LYS A 29 1.21 -8.30 -7.31
N THR A 30 1.39 -8.42 -8.63
CA THR A 30 2.48 -9.22 -9.22
C THR A 30 3.87 -8.77 -8.78
N VAL A 31 4.08 -7.47 -8.57
CA VAL A 31 5.36 -6.92 -8.13
C VAL A 31 5.61 -7.22 -6.66
N LEU A 32 4.64 -6.96 -5.79
CA LEU A 32 4.80 -7.08 -4.34
C LEU A 32 4.76 -8.53 -3.86
N GLU A 33 3.97 -9.41 -4.48
CA GLU A 33 3.92 -10.84 -4.11
C GLU A 33 5.25 -11.57 -4.38
N LYS A 34 6.05 -11.10 -5.34
CA LYS A 34 7.42 -11.61 -5.58
C LYS A 34 8.34 -11.41 -4.39
N GLU A 35 7.99 -10.49 -3.49
CA GLU A 35 8.74 -10.19 -2.28
C GLU A 35 8.15 -10.94 -1.07
N ASN A 36 7.39 -12.03 -1.29
CA ASN A 36 6.74 -12.89 -0.29
C ASN A 36 5.78 -12.16 0.66
N VAL A 37 5.05 -11.18 0.12
CA VAL A 37 4.00 -10.46 0.83
C VAL A 37 2.65 -10.80 0.23
N GLU A 38 1.65 -11.02 1.07
CA GLU A 38 0.27 -11.20 0.64
C GLU A 38 -0.31 -9.84 0.21
N VAL A 39 -0.92 -9.80 -0.97
CA VAL A 39 -1.51 -8.57 -1.50
C VAL A 39 -3.01 -8.75 -1.69
N VAL A 40 -3.78 -7.98 -0.93
CA VAL A 40 -5.23 -7.87 -1.05
C VAL A 40 -5.55 -6.65 -1.90
N THR A 41 -6.33 -6.83 -2.95
CA THR A 41 -6.71 -5.74 -3.87
C THR A 41 -8.20 -5.46 -3.75
N VAL A 42 -8.57 -4.19 -3.63
CA VAL A 42 -9.96 -3.72 -3.58
C VAL A 42 -10.15 -2.55 -4.54
N ARG A 43 -11.36 -2.36 -5.07
CA ARG A 43 -11.59 -1.41 -6.17
C ARG A 43 -12.07 -0.04 -5.75
N ASN A 44 -12.45 0.11 -4.48
CA ASN A 44 -13.00 1.35 -3.94
C ASN A 44 -12.96 1.33 -2.41
N SER A 45 -13.22 2.50 -1.80
CA SER A 45 -13.21 2.66 -0.35
C SER A 45 -14.27 1.82 0.38
N ARG A 46 -15.40 1.51 -0.26
CA ARG A 46 -16.45 0.67 0.35
C ARG A 46 -15.96 -0.76 0.52
N GLU A 47 -15.46 -1.37 -0.55
CA GLU A 47 -14.85 -2.71 -0.50
C GLU A 47 -13.69 -2.78 0.49
N ALA A 48 -12.90 -1.70 0.58
CA ALA A 48 -11.81 -1.62 1.55
C ALA A 48 -12.30 -1.65 3.01
N LEU A 49 -13.35 -0.87 3.33
CA LEU A 49 -13.94 -0.85 4.66
C LEU A 49 -14.60 -2.18 5.01
N GLU A 50 -15.37 -2.77 4.10
CA GLU A 50 -15.96 -4.11 4.26
C GLU A 50 -14.87 -5.14 4.57
N ARG A 51 -13.76 -5.11 3.84
CA ARG A 51 -12.63 -6.03 4.06
C ARG A 51 -11.94 -5.81 5.40
N LEU A 52 -11.77 -4.56 5.83
CA LEU A 52 -11.19 -4.23 7.14
C LEU A 52 -12.06 -4.70 8.30
N GLU A 53 -13.39 -4.61 8.16
CA GLU A 53 -14.35 -5.11 9.14
C GLU A 53 -14.35 -6.65 9.21
N GLU A 54 -14.23 -7.33 8.06
CA GLU A 54 -14.19 -8.80 7.99
C GLU A 54 -12.89 -9.41 8.52
N ASP A 55 -11.74 -8.85 8.16
CA ASP A 55 -10.42 -9.45 8.42
C ASP A 55 -9.77 -9.00 9.74
N ASN A 56 -10.37 -8.06 10.49
CA ASN A 56 -9.74 -7.28 11.56
C ASN A 56 -8.69 -6.27 11.03
N GLU A 57 -8.74 -5.02 11.47
CA GLU A 57 -7.85 -3.94 11.04
C GLU A 57 -6.36 -4.24 11.28
N GLU A 58 -6.03 -5.06 12.28
CA GLU A 58 -4.66 -5.47 12.61
C GLU A 58 -4.05 -6.46 11.58
N THR A 59 -4.85 -6.98 10.65
CA THR A 59 -4.39 -7.93 9.62
C THR A 59 -3.56 -7.25 8.54
N PHE A 60 -3.75 -5.96 8.30
CA PHE A 60 -3.05 -5.23 7.24
C PHE A 60 -1.94 -4.37 7.81
N ASP A 61 -0.70 -4.62 7.38
CA ASP A 61 0.46 -3.81 7.82
C ASP A 61 0.51 -2.46 7.08
N LEU A 62 -0.03 -2.42 5.86
CA LEU A 62 -0.01 -1.24 4.99
C LEU A 62 -1.23 -1.24 4.06
N ILE A 63 -1.83 -0.07 3.89
CA ILE A 63 -2.85 0.21 2.88
C ILE A 63 -2.27 1.20 1.88
N LEU A 64 -2.27 0.86 0.59
CA LEU A 64 -1.87 1.72 -0.52
C LEU A 64 -3.12 2.18 -1.28
N VAL A 65 -3.38 3.47 -1.34
CA VAL A 65 -4.58 4.05 -1.97
C VAL A 65 -4.18 4.92 -3.14
N ASN A 66 -4.77 4.72 -4.32
CA ASN A 66 -4.62 5.68 -5.40
C ASN A 66 -5.41 6.96 -5.09
N THR A 67 -4.73 8.09 -4.95
CA THR A 67 -5.31 9.37 -4.54
C THR A 67 -5.64 10.27 -5.73
N ARG A 68 -6.23 9.74 -6.82
CA ARG A 68 -6.75 10.60 -7.89
C ARG A 68 -7.67 11.67 -7.27
N MET A 69 -7.18 12.90 -7.14
CA MET A 69 -7.91 14.01 -6.54
C MET A 69 -8.01 15.16 -7.55
N PRO A 70 -9.22 15.64 -7.90
CA PRO A 70 -9.38 16.82 -8.72
C PRO A 70 -8.85 18.06 -7.96
N GLY A 71 -7.96 18.84 -8.60
CA GLY A 71 -7.41 20.09 -8.05
C GLY A 71 -6.11 19.94 -7.21
N SER A 72 -5.56 18.72 -7.10
CA SER A 72 -4.25 18.47 -6.50
C SER A 72 -3.12 18.60 -7.52
N VAL A 73 -1.92 19.05 -7.08
CA VAL A 73 -0.69 18.97 -7.90
C VAL A 73 -0.32 17.51 -8.18
N LEU A 74 -0.65 16.61 -7.25
CA LEU A 74 -0.49 15.16 -7.40
C LEU A 74 -1.77 14.60 -8.03
N THR A 75 -1.83 14.60 -9.35
CA THR A 75 -3.00 14.15 -10.11
C THR A 75 -3.14 12.62 -10.18
N ASN A 76 -2.08 11.86 -9.84
CA ASN A 76 -2.10 10.40 -9.78
C ASN A 76 -0.93 9.88 -8.91
N ALA A 77 -1.22 9.43 -7.69
CA ALA A 77 -0.22 8.97 -6.72
C ALA A 77 -0.75 7.83 -5.85
N LEU A 78 0.14 6.97 -5.38
CA LEU A 78 -0.18 6.01 -4.30
C LEU A 78 0.12 6.64 -2.94
N PHE A 79 -0.85 6.60 -2.05
CA PHE A 79 -0.73 7.05 -0.66
C PHE A 79 -0.72 5.86 0.28
N SER A 80 0.19 5.84 1.25
CA SER A 80 0.27 4.76 2.24
C SER A 80 -0.32 5.14 3.61
N MET A 81 -1.14 4.28 4.20
CA MET A 81 -1.62 4.38 5.59
C MET A 81 -1.42 3.08 6.36
N ARG A 82 -1.32 3.18 7.69
CA ARG A 82 -1.36 2.02 8.60
C ARG A 82 -2.69 2.02 9.37
N PRO A 83 -3.43 0.91 9.44
CA PRO A 83 -4.73 0.86 10.14
C PRO A 83 -4.62 1.24 11.63
N ALA A 84 -3.58 0.75 12.32
CA ALA A 84 -3.37 1.01 13.74
C ALA A 84 -2.97 2.47 14.07
N LEU A 85 -2.58 3.28 13.09
CA LEU A 85 -2.24 4.68 13.31
C LEU A 85 -3.50 5.56 13.26
N LYS A 86 -4.04 5.89 14.44
CA LYS A 86 -5.17 6.84 14.64
C LYS A 86 -4.92 8.27 14.12
N LYS A 87 -3.76 8.55 13.54
CA LYS A 87 -3.41 9.84 12.93
C LYS A 87 -2.78 9.61 11.56
N LEU A 88 -3.39 10.19 10.53
CA LEU A 88 -2.77 10.40 9.23
C LEU A 88 -1.50 11.24 9.42
N PRO A 89 -0.29 10.74 9.09
CA PRO A 89 0.88 11.59 9.02
C PRO A 89 0.73 12.50 7.79
N ALA A 90 0.61 13.80 8.03
CA ALA A 90 0.62 14.81 6.97
C ALA A 90 2.07 15.01 6.49
N GLY A 91 2.43 14.40 5.36
CA GLY A 91 3.76 14.56 4.75
C GLY A 91 3.83 14.00 3.32
N ILE A 92 4.58 14.69 2.45
CA ILE A 92 4.82 14.30 1.05
C ILE A 92 5.48 12.91 0.95
N GLU A 93 6.19 12.49 2.00
CA GLU A 93 6.86 11.19 2.09
C GLU A 93 5.92 10.00 1.96
N ASN A 94 4.60 10.18 2.17
CA ASN A 94 3.61 9.11 2.04
C ASN A 94 3.06 8.94 0.63
N PHE A 95 3.57 9.69 -0.34
CA PHE A 95 3.09 9.65 -1.72
C PHE A 95 4.16 9.11 -2.67
N LEU A 96 3.75 8.19 -3.55
CA LEU A 96 4.53 7.75 -4.71
C LEU A 96 3.83 8.25 -5.99
N GLN A 97 4.43 9.25 -6.65
CA GLN A 97 3.85 9.88 -7.85
C GLN A 97 3.99 8.97 -9.09
N ARG A 98 2.95 8.92 -9.93
CA ARG A 98 3.03 8.24 -11.23
C ARG A 98 3.61 9.15 -12.34
N PRO A 99 4.28 8.56 -13.36
CA PRO A 99 4.62 7.15 -13.49
C PRO A 99 5.75 6.75 -12.54
N PHE A 100 5.75 5.49 -12.08
CA PHE A 100 6.83 4.92 -11.28
C PHE A 100 7.20 3.54 -11.81
N THR A 101 8.43 3.14 -11.51
CA THR A 101 9.02 1.84 -11.82
C THR A 101 8.69 0.81 -10.75
N ARG A 102 8.97 -0.46 -11.04
CA ARG A 102 8.76 -1.55 -10.08
C ARG A 102 9.68 -1.41 -8.87
N GLU A 103 10.91 -0.96 -9.13
CA GLU A 103 11.95 -0.71 -8.16
C GLU A 103 11.53 0.40 -7.20
N GLU A 104 11.01 1.53 -7.72
CA GLU A 104 10.49 2.63 -6.90
C GLU A 104 9.29 2.21 -6.02
N LEU A 105 8.39 1.36 -6.54
CA LEU A 105 7.29 0.81 -5.74
C LEU A 105 7.79 -0.05 -4.58
N VAL A 106 8.76 -0.92 -4.85
CA VAL A 106 9.35 -1.79 -3.82
C VAL A 106 10.13 -0.98 -2.79
N GLU A 107 10.91 0.01 -3.23
CA GLU A 107 11.64 0.91 -2.34
C GLU A 107 10.69 1.73 -1.47
N PHE A 108 9.61 2.26 -2.06
CA PHE A 108 8.58 2.98 -1.33
C PHE A 108 7.99 2.12 -0.20
N VAL A 109 7.63 0.87 -0.47
CA VAL A 109 7.15 -0.05 0.57
C VAL A 109 8.23 -0.33 1.63
N LYS A 110 9.48 -0.56 1.22
CA LYS A 110 10.60 -0.81 2.16
C LYS A 110 10.87 0.37 3.08
N GLU A 111 10.79 1.61 2.59
CA GLU A 111 10.93 2.81 3.43
C GLU A 111 9.80 2.90 4.47
N LYS A 112 8.57 2.51 4.13
CA LYS A 112 7.45 2.47 5.10
C LYS A 112 7.61 1.41 6.19
N ILE A 113 8.46 0.41 5.97
CA ILE A 113 8.83 -0.60 6.97
C ILE A 113 9.89 -0.07 7.92
N LYS A 114 10.91 0.64 7.42
CA LYS A 114 11.99 1.22 8.23
C LYS A 114 11.50 2.24 9.25
N GLN A 115 10.42 2.95 8.95
CA GLN A 115 9.81 3.94 9.83
C GLN A 115 8.82 3.33 10.85
N GLN A 116 8.96 2.05 11.19
CA GLN A 116 8.21 1.39 12.28
C GLN A 116 8.99 1.42 13.58
#